data_AF-A0A923VR48-F1
#
_entry.id   AF-A0A923VR48-F1
#
_cell.length_a   1.000
_cell.length_b   1.000
_cell.length_c   1.000
_cell.angle_alpha   90.00
_cell.angle_beta   90.00
_cell.angle_gamma   90.00
#
_symmetry.space_group_name_H-M   'P 1'
#
loop_
_entity.id
_entity.type
_entity.pdbx_description
1 polymer ?
#
loop_
_entity_poly.entity_id
_entity_poly.type
_entity_poly.pdbx_seq_one_letter_code
_entity_poly.pdbx_strand_id
1 'polypeptide(L)'
;MPTALRLSIRPGLPAKSRPTCWTKWPSSSSRSPAALSDAAFIPSAAVVLQDTKAWLERAVIGLNLCPFARAVHVKGQVHYAVSAAQGTHELLADLATQLKELASLPADVRDTTLLMAPDCLRDFFDFNEFLAQADDVLVDLGLEGDIQIASFHPHYQFAGMLQDDITNYTNRAPYPTLHLLREASIDRAVESFPDAEAIFGRNMLVMQELGHAGWQALDVGASSPAEGDAGFVASSRHESS
;
A
#
# COMPACT_ATOMS: atom_id res chain seq x y z
N MET A 1 5.35 29.45 14.83
CA MET A 1 5.83 28.70 13.66
C MET A 1 4.95 27.48 13.57
N PRO A 2 3.97 27.44 12.65
CA PRO A 2 3.03 26.33 12.60
C PRO A 2 3.79 25.08 12.15
N THR A 3 3.76 24.05 12.99
CA THR A 3 4.32 22.72 12.78
C THR A 3 3.60 22.08 11.59
N ALA A 4 4.35 21.67 10.57
CA ALA A 4 3.83 20.88 9.45
C ALA A 4 3.02 19.70 9.98
N LEU A 5 1.80 19.54 9.48
CA LEU A 5 0.90 18.46 9.86
C LEU A 5 1.49 17.17 9.28
N ARG A 6 2.39 16.51 10.03
CA ARG A 6 2.76 15.12 9.77
C ARG A 6 1.43 14.36 9.81
N LEU A 7 0.97 13.83 8.68
CA LEU A 7 -0.21 12.95 8.58
C LEU A 7 0.17 11.61 9.22
N SER A 8 0.47 11.68 10.52
CA SER A 8 0.92 10.62 11.35
C SER A 8 -0.32 9.99 11.94
N ILE A 9 -0.83 8.96 11.27
CA ILE A 9 -1.56 7.91 11.98
C ILE A 9 -0.53 7.08 12.75
N ARG A 10 0.12 7.68 13.76
CA ARG A 10 0.93 6.96 14.76
C ARG A 10 0.13 6.96 16.06
N PRO A 11 -0.49 5.83 16.47
CA PRO A 11 -0.85 5.65 17.86
C PRO A 11 0.46 5.59 18.66
N GLY A 12 0.66 6.55 19.56
CA GLY A 12 1.81 6.56 20.46
C GLY A 12 1.80 5.33 21.36
N LEU A 13 2.85 4.49 21.28
CA LEU A 13 3.13 3.46 22.27
C LEU A 13 4.06 4.02 23.35
N PRO A 14 3.66 3.97 24.64
CA PRO A 14 4.62 4.05 25.73
C PRO A 14 5.40 2.72 25.84
N ALA A 15 6.70 2.84 26.05
CA ALA A 15 7.59 1.72 26.32
C ALA A 15 7.27 1.03 27.65
N LYS A 16 7.56 -0.29 27.67
CA LYS A 16 7.80 -1.21 28.82
C LYS A 16 6.63 -2.13 29.20
N SER A 17 6.72 -3.40 28.81
CA SER A 17 7.03 -4.54 29.70
C SER A 17 6.78 -5.88 28.99
N ARG A 18 7.82 -6.70 28.78
CA ARG A 18 7.70 -8.10 28.32
C ARG A 18 7.31 -9.00 29.50
N PRO A 19 6.32 -9.88 29.39
CA PRO A 19 6.25 -11.08 30.21
C PRO A 19 6.90 -12.26 29.47
N THR A 20 7.89 -12.83 30.14
CA THR A 20 8.54 -14.11 29.86
C THR A 20 7.57 -15.28 30.09
N CYS A 21 7.24 -16.05 29.06
CA CYS A 21 6.86 -17.47 29.20
C CYS A 21 6.97 -18.18 27.84
N TRP A 22 8.20 -18.58 27.50
CA TRP A 22 8.45 -19.59 26.47
C TRP A 22 8.58 -20.93 27.18
N THR A 23 7.55 -21.79 27.14
CA THR A 23 7.76 -23.23 27.38
C THR A 23 6.65 -24.10 26.78
N LYS A 24 7.05 -24.88 25.77
CA LYS A 24 6.65 -26.25 25.42
C LYS A 24 5.27 -26.48 24.78
N TRP A 25 5.29 -26.88 23.51
CA TRP A 25 4.26 -27.71 22.88
C TRP A 25 4.91 -29.00 22.33
N PRO A 26 4.32 -30.19 22.52
CA PRO A 26 4.96 -31.45 22.17
C PRO A 26 4.93 -31.74 20.66
N SER A 27 6.01 -32.37 20.21
CA SER A 27 6.19 -32.94 18.88
C SER A 27 5.32 -34.18 18.66
N SER A 28 4.56 -34.20 17.58
CA SER A 28 4.08 -35.45 16.96
C SER A 28 4.16 -35.34 15.44
N SER A 29 5.12 -36.08 14.89
CA SER A 29 5.23 -36.39 13.47
C SER A 29 4.11 -37.33 13.02
N SER A 30 3.49 -37.08 11.86
CA SER A 30 3.68 -37.93 10.66
C SER A 30 2.72 -37.61 9.50
N ARG A 31 3.31 -37.70 8.30
CA ARG A 31 2.76 -37.85 6.93
C ARG A 31 2.25 -36.59 6.20
N SER A 32 3.07 -36.16 5.25
CA SER A 32 2.68 -35.39 4.06
C SER A 32 1.75 -36.18 3.13
N PRO A 33 0.99 -35.45 2.30
CA PRO A 33 0.99 -35.73 0.87
C PRO A 33 1.47 -34.50 0.09
N ALA A 34 2.28 -34.78 -0.95
CA ALA A 34 2.60 -33.93 -2.10
C ALA A 34 2.64 -32.42 -1.88
N ALA A 35 3.84 -31.85 -1.80
CA ALA A 35 4.07 -30.45 -2.12
C ALA A 35 3.70 -30.20 -3.59
N LEU A 36 2.41 -29.90 -3.83
CA LEU A 36 2.04 -29.03 -4.93
C LEU A 36 2.72 -27.70 -4.62
N SER A 37 3.69 -27.35 -5.45
CA SER A 37 4.36 -26.06 -5.43
C SER A 37 3.29 -24.95 -5.41
N ASP A 38 3.05 -24.37 -4.23
CA ASP A 38 2.47 -23.03 -4.07
C ASP A 38 3.48 -22.03 -4.67
N ALA A 39 3.64 -22.06 -5.99
CA ALA A 39 4.23 -20.96 -6.70
C ALA A 39 3.22 -19.82 -6.54
N ALA A 40 3.40 -19.04 -5.47
CA ALA A 40 2.53 -17.94 -5.13
C ALA A 40 2.42 -17.05 -6.36
N PHE A 41 1.21 -16.92 -6.90
CA PHE A 41 0.95 -16.15 -8.10
C PHE A 41 1.55 -14.75 -7.95
N ILE A 42 2.37 -14.36 -8.93
CA ILE A 42 2.94 -13.03 -9.04
C ILE A 42 2.14 -12.28 -10.11
N PRO A 43 1.35 -11.25 -9.75
CA PRO A 43 0.62 -10.47 -10.73
C PRO A 43 1.60 -9.71 -11.64
N SER A 44 1.26 -9.56 -12.91
CA SER A 44 2.06 -8.73 -13.81
C SER A 44 2.00 -7.26 -13.38
N ALA A 45 3.02 -6.47 -13.72
CA ALA A 45 3.03 -5.04 -13.42
C ALA A 45 1.79 -4.30 -13.97
N ALA A 46 1.25 -4.74 -15.12
CA ALA A 46 0.03 -4.18 -15.70
C ALA A 46 -1.20 -4.41 -14.81
N VAL A 47 -1.34 -5.60 -14.23
CA VAL A 47 -2.42 -5.94 -13.28
C VAL A 47 -2.27 -5.13 -12.00
N VAL A 48 -1.06 -5.07 -11.45
CA VAL A 48 -0.76 -4.30 -10.23
C VAL A 48 -1.13 -2.81 -10.40
N LEU A 49 -0.79 -2.24 -11.56
CA LEU A 49 -1.14 -0.86 -11.90
C LEU A 49 -2.66 -0.67 -12.01
N GLN A 50 -3.36 -1.60 -12.65
CA GLN A 50 -4.82 -1.55 -12.79
C GLN A 50 -5.51 -1.61 -11.43
N ASP A 51 -5.14 -2.57 -10.59
CA ASP A 51 -5.73 -2.76 -9.26
C ASP A 51 -5.46 -1.55 -8.36
N THR A 52 -4.24 -1.02 -8.38
CA THR A 52 -3.87 0.16 -7.59
C THR A 52 -4.64 1.40 -8.04
N LYS A 53 -4.86 1.58 -9.35
CA LYS A 53 -5.69 2.69 -9.86
C LYS A 53 -7.16 2.52 -9.47
N ALA A 54 -7.71 1.31 -9.58
CA ALA A 54 -9.07 1.04 -9.16
C ALA A 54 -9.27 1.30 -7.66
N TRP A 55 -8.31 0.89 -6.82
CA TRP A 55 -8.28 1.21 -5.40
C TRP A 55 -8.23 2.72 -5.14
N LEU A 56 -7.32 3.45 -5.81
CA LEU A 56 -7.21 4.89 -5.65
C LEU A 56 -8.52 5.60 -6.03
N GLU A 57 -9.13 5.22 -7.15
CA GLU A 57 -10.34 5.84 -7.67
C GLU A 57 -11.58 5.52 -6.84
N ARG A 58 -11.79 4.25 -6.49
CA ARG A 58 -13.03 3.79 -5.82
C ARG A 58 -12.97 3.92 -4.31
N ALA A 59 -11.84 3.57 -3.68
CA ALA A 59 -11.70 3.64 -2.23
C ALA A 59 -11.21 5.02 -1.79
N VAL A 60 -10.02 5.43 -2.22
CA VAL A 60 -9.40 6.67 -1.68
C VAL A 60 -10.17 7.91 -2.13
N ILE A 61 -10.46 8.04 -3.42
CA ILE A 61 -11.17 9.20 -3.99
C ILE A 61 -12.69 9.03 -3.87
N GLY A 62 -13.21 7.83 -4.13
CA GLY A 62 -14.65 7.53 -4.15
C GLY A 62 -15.31 7.64 -2.78
N LEU A 63 -14.67 7.10 -1.73
CA LEU A 63 -15.11 7.30 -0.34
C LEU A 63 -14.57 8.61 0.27
N ASN A 64 -13.83 9.38 -0.52
CA ASN A 64 -13.20 10.64 -0.10
C ASN A 64 -12.25 10.47 1.10
N LEU A 65 -11.60 9.31 1.31
CA LEU A 65 -10.71 9.06 2.45
C LEU A 65 -9.53 10.05 2.51
N CYS A 66 -8.99 10.44 1.35
CA CYS A 66 -8.01 11.52 1.25
C CYS A 66 -8.59 12.66 0.39
N PRO A 67 -8.91 13.83 0.98
CA PRO A 67 -9.50 14.94 0.23
C PRO A 67 -8.53 15.53 -0.82
N PHE A 68 -7.24 15.27 -0.69
CA PHE A 68 -6.20 15.80 -1.58
C PHE A 68 -5.98 14.94 -2.83
N ALA A 69 -6.33 13.65 -2.76
CA ALA A 69 -6.00 12.68 -3.81
C ALA A 69 -6.64 13.01 -5.16
N ARG A 70 -7.87 13.52 -5.16
CA ARG A 70 -8.61 13.82 -6.41
C ARG A 70 -7.89 14.84 -7.28
N ALA A 71 -7.39 15.93 -6.69
CA ALA A 71 -6.77 17.01 -7.45
C ALA A 71 -5.48 16.54 -8.13
N VAL A 72 -4.62 15.84 -7.39
CA VAL A 72 -3.36 15.29 -7.90
C VAL A 72 -3.60 14.22 -8.97
N HIS A 73 -4.61 13.36 -8.75
CA HIS A 73 -5.00 12.32 -9.72
C HIS A 73 -5.51 12.93 -11.04
N VAL A 74 -6.46 13.86 -11.00
CA VAL A 74 -7.03 14.48 -12.22
C VAL A 74 -5.99 15.27 -13.01
N LYS A 75 -4.99 15.86 -12.32
CA LYS A 75 -3.88 16.58 -12.96
C LYS A 75 -2.79 15.65 -13.52
N GLY A 76 -2.91 14.33 -13.34
CA GLY A 76 -1.90 13.37 -13.82
C GLY A 76 -0.58 13.40 -13.06
N GLN A 77 -0.60 13.86 -11.79
CA GLN A 77 0.59 14.09 -10.98
C GLN A 77 0.96 12.91 -10.06
N VAL A 78 0.23 11.80 -10.17
CA VAL A 78 0.51 10.54 -9.45
C VAL A 78 1.40 9.66 -10.33
N HIS A 79 2.62 9.40 -9.88
CA HIS A 79 3.46 8.36 -10.46
C HIS A 79 3.19 7.01 -9.80
N TYR A 80 3.16 5.94 -10.60
CA TYR A 80 2.96 4.57 -10.14
C TYR A 80 4.19 3.75 -10.51
N ALA A 81 4.90 3.26 -9.50
CA ALA A 81 6.08 2.42 -9.65
C ALA A 81 5.77 1.01 -9.14
N VAL A 82 5.95 0.00 -9.98
CA VAL A 82 5.85 -1.41 -9.58
C VAL A 82 7.26 -1.95 -9.40
N SER A 83 7.62 -2.26 -8.16
CA SER A 83 8.90 -2.88 -7.82
C SER A 83 8.87 -4.37 -8.17
N ALA A 84 9.97 -4.86 -8.73
CA ALA A 84 10.22 -6.29 -8.94
C ALA A 84 11.07 -6.90 -7.80
N ALA A 85 11.32 -6.12 -6.73
CA ALA A 85 12.11 -6.57 -5.59
C ALA A 85 11.45 -7.79 -4.93
N GLN A 86 12.28 -8.76 -4.57
CA GLN A 86 11.87 -9.93 -3.79
C GLN A 86 12.43 -9.88 -2.36
N GLY A 87 13.34 -8.94 -2.10
CA GLY A 87 13.92 -8.70 -0.78
C GLY A 87 13.98 -7.22 -0.41
N THR A 88 14.14 -6.95 0.89
CA THR A 88 14.17 -5.59 1.44
C THR A 88 15.29 -4.73 0.86
N HIS A 89 16.47 -5.30 0.61
CA HIS A 89 17.61 -4.56 0.06
C HIS A 89 17.31 -3.99 -1.33
N GLU A 90 16.72 -4.80 -2.20
CA GLU A 90 16.30 -4.37 -3.54
C GLU A 90 15.18 -3.33 -3.46
N LEU A 91 14.22 -3.52 -2.55
CA LEU A 91 13.14 -2.56 -2.35
C LEU A 91 13.64 -1.22 -1.80
N LEU A 92 14.67 -1.20 -0.95
CA LEU A 92 15.32 0.04 -0.50
C LEU A 92 16.02 0.76 -1.65
N ALA A 93 16.64 0.03 -2.58
CA ALA A 93 17.25 0.62 -3.78
C ALA A 93 16.19 1.23 -4.72
N ASP A 94 15.06 0.55 -4.90
CA ASP A 94 13.92 1.07 -5.64
C ASP A 94 13.33 2.31 -4.96
N LEU A 95 13.14 2.28 -3.64
CA LEU A 95 12.70 3.42 -2.85
C LEU A 95 13.63 4.63 -3.03
N ALA A 96 14.94 4.43 -2.88
CA ALA A 96 15.93 5.49 -3.05
C ALA A 96 15.88 6.11 -4.46
N THR A 97 15.66 5.29 -5.49
CA THR A 97 15.48 5.75 -6.87
C THR A 97 14.22 6.62 -6.99
N GLN A 98 13.09 6.12 -6.50
CA GLN A 98 11.82 6.84 -6.57
C GLN A 98 11.82 8.15 -5.77
N LEU A 99 12.50 8.19 -4.63
CA LEU A 99 12.70 9.41 -3.83
C LEU A 99 13.52 10.47 -4.58
N LYS A 100 14.66 10.07 -5.18
CA LYS A 100 15.51 10.98 -5.97
C LYS A 100 14.78 11.52 -7.18
N GLU A 101 14.05 10.66 -7.90
CA GLU A 101 13.26 11.08 -9.06
C GLU A 101 12.16 12.06 -8.67
N LEU A 102 11.40 11.76 -7.61
CA LEU A 102 10.37 12.66 -7.08
C LEU A 102 11.01 14.00 -6.71
N ALA A 103 12.10 14.01 -5.93
CA ALA A 103 12.78 15.24 -5.53
C ALA A 103 13.29 16.07 -6.73
N SER A 104 13.76 15.41 -7.80
CA SER A 104 14.32 16.10 -8.98
C SER A 104 13.29 16.68 -9.94
N LEU A 105 12.04 16.21 -9.90
CA LEU A 105 10.98 16.68 -10.79
C LEU A 105 10.17 17.82 -10.16
N PRO A 106 9.67 18.77 -10.96
CA PRO A 106 8.68 19.76 -10.50
C PRO A 106 7.40 19.10 -10.00
N ALA A 107 6.77 19.68 -8.98
CA ALA A 107 5.53 19.16 -8.38
C ALA A 107 4.33 19.17 -9.36
N ASP A 108 4.33 20.08 -10.33
CA ASP A 108 3.29 20.13 -11.36
C ASP A 108 3.40 18.99 -12.39
N VAL A 109 4.59 18.37 -12.50
CA VAL A 109 4.86 17.16 -13.30
C VAL A 109 4.63 15.88 -12.50
N ARG A 110 5.18 15.81 -11.29
CA ARG A 110 5.05 14.65 -10.38
C ARG A 110 4.99 15.14 -8.94
N ASP A 111 3.82 15.05 -8.35
CA ASP A 111 3.59 15.51 -6.98
C ASP A 111 3.74 14.38 -5.96
N THR A 112 3.40 13.15 -6.36
CA THR A 112 3.46 11.97 -5.50
C THR A 112 3.85 10.71 -6.25
N THR A 113 4.29 9.71 -5.50
CA THR A 113 4.61 8.37 -6.01
C THR A 113 3.97 7.30 -5.16
N LEU A 114 3.28 6.35 -5.80
CA LEU A 114 2.92 5.07 -5.20
C LEU A 114 3.93 4.03 -5.67
N LEU A 115 4.75 3.52 -4.74
CA LEU A 115 5.69 2.42 -4.97
C LEU A 115 5.07 1.13 -4.42
N MET A 116 4.61 0.26 -5.31
CA MET A 116 3.99 -1.02 -4.99
C MET A 116 5.02 -2.14 -5.06
N ALA A 117 5.06 -3.01 -4.04
CA ALA A 117 5.94 -4.16 -3.95
C ALA A 117 5.11 -5.47 -3.90
N PRO A 118 4.57 -5.95 -5.03
CA PRO A 118 3.72 -7.15 -5.06
C PRO A 118 4.44 -8.44 -4.62
N ASP A 119 5.77 -8.47 -4.76
CA ASP A 119 6.60 -9.66 -4.54
C ASP A 119 7.49 -9.58 -3.30
N CYS A 120 7.36 -8.51 -2.51
CA CYS A 120 8.09 -8.32 -1.26
C CYS A 120 7.15 -7.87 -0.14
N LEU A 121 7.53 -8.14 1.12
CA LEU A 121 6.82 -7.66 2.31
C LEU A 121 5.32 -7.99 2.33
N ARG A 122 4.96 -9.23 1.94
CA ARG A 122 3.57 -9.71 1.98
C ARG A 122 3.05 -9.93 3.40
N ASP A 123 3.96 -10.19 4.35
CA ASP A 123 3.66 -10.21 5.77
C ASP A 123 3.63 -8.78 6.32
N PHE A 124 2.57 -8.44 7.07
CA PHE A 124 2.39 -7.09 7.59
C PHE A 124 3.42 -6.72 8.66
N PHE A 125 3.87 -7.66 9.48
CA PHE A 125 4.85 -7.36 10.52
C PHE A 125 6.22 -7.09 9.91
N ASP A 126 6.63 -7.89 8.93
CA ASP A 126 7.85 -7.62 8.16
C ASP A 126 7.77 -6.25 7.46
N PHE A 127 6.63 -5.93 6.84
CA PHE A 127 6.37 -4.62 6.24
C PHE A 127 6.46 -3.48 7.26
N ASN A 128 5.87 -3.65 8.44
CA ASN A 128 5.87 -2.64 9.49
C ASN A 128 7.28 -2.41 10.08
N GLU A 129 8.09 -3.46 10.24
CA GLU A 129 9.51 -3.33 10.64
C GLU A 129 10.34 -2.64 9.56
N PHE A 130 10.05 -2.91 8.28
CA PHE A 130 10.72 -2.27 7.15
C PHE A 130 10.55 -0.75 7.12
N LEU A 131 9.45 -0.20 7.66
CA LEU A 131 9.18 1.25 7.63
C LEU A 131 10.29 2.09 8.31
N ALA A 132 10.96 1.54 9.33
CA ALA A 132 12.10 2.23 9.95
C ALA A 132 13.27 2.41 8.98
N GLN A 133 13.56 1.37 8.17
CA GLN A 133 14.61 1.43 7.15
C GLN A 133 14.23 2.39 6.01
N ALA A 134 12.95 2.46 5.66
CA ALA A 134 12.46 3.43 4.68
C ALA A 134 12.59 4.88 5.16
N ASP A 135 12.34 5.14 6.44
CA ASP A 135 12.60 6.44 7.07
C ASP A 135 14.11 6.77 7.06
N ASP A 136 15.00 5.79 7.34
CA ASP A 136 16.45 6.00 7.27
C ASP A 136 16.92 6.43 5.87
N VAL A 137 16.31 5.89 4.80
CA VAL A 137 16.62 6.30 3.42
C VAL A 137 16.27 7.78 3.15
N LEU A 138 15.20 8.31 3.74
CA LEU A 138 14.89 9.75 3.64
C LEU A 138 16.00 10.58 4.28
N VAL A 139 16.46 10.18 5.46
CA VAL A 139 17.53 10.87 6.20
C VAL A 139 18.83 10.83 5.41
N ASP A 140 19.23 9.66 4.91
CA ASP A 140 20.46 9.48 4.14
C ASP A 140 20.48 10.29 2.84
N LEU A 141 19.31 10.50 2.23
CA LEU A 141 19.15 11.33 1.02
C LEU A 141 18.95 12.82 1.33
N GLY A 142 18.83 13.21 2.60
CA GLY A 142 18.56 14.58 3.02
C GLY A 142 17.18 15.08 2.59
N LEU A 143 16.18 14.19 2.54
CA LEU A 143 14.81 14.47 2.13
C LEU A 143 13.82 14.52 3.31
N GLU A 144 14.30 14.31 4.54
CA GLU A 144 13.50 14.49 5.75
C GLU A 144 12.98 15.93 5.85
N GLY A 145 11.68 16.10 6.04
CA GLY A 145 11.00 17.41 6.05
C GLY A 145 10.58 17.92 4.67
N ASP A 146 11.07 17.30 3.58
CA ASP A 146 10.65 17.62 2.21
C ASP A 146 9.69 16.56 1.66
N ILE A 147 9.97 15.29 1.93
CA ILE A 147 9.16 14.14 1.51
C ILE A 147 8.89 13.25 2.73
N GLN A 148 7.64 12.82 2.87
CA GLN A 148 7.23 11.84 3.86
C GLN A 148 6.71 10.55 3.19
N ILE A 149 6.81 9.43 3.91
CA ILE A 149 6.32 8.13 3.45
C ILE A 149 5.06 7.77 4.25
N ALA A 150 3.93 7.64 3.54
CA ALA A 150 2.72 7.00 4.08
C ALA A 150 2.69 5.53 3.64
N SER A 151 2.16 4.66 4.51
CA SER A 151 2.21 3.21 4.30
C SER A 151 0.84 2.57 4.16
N PHE A 152 0.72 1.65 3.19
CA PHE A 152 -0.49 0.89 2.93
C PHE A 152 -0.14 -0.59 2.72
N HIS A 153 -1.01 -1.48 3.18
CA HIS A 153 -0.76 -2.93 3.12
C HIS A 153 -2.07 -3.72 3.05
N PRO A 154 -2.17 -4.86 2.33
CA PRO A 154 -3.40 -5.66 2.25
C PRO A 154 -3.91 -6.11 3.61
N HIS A 155 -2.98 -6.36 4.53
CA HIS A 155 -3.23 -6.80 5.89
C HIS A 155 -2.92 -5.71 6.92
N TYR A 156 -3.02 -4.42 6.55
CA TYR A 156 -2.78 -3.32 7.49
C TYR A 156 -3.59 -3.51 8.77
N GLN A 157 -2.94 -3.28 9.92
CA GLN A 157 -3.54 -3.35 11.25
C GLN A 157 -2.96 -2.23 12.11
N PHE A 158 -3.83 -1.36 12.63
CA PHE A 158 -3.43 -0.37 13.61
C PHE A 158 -3.16 -1.00 14.98
N ALA A 159 -2.21 -0.43 15.72
CA ALA A 159 -1.91 -0.87 17.07
C ALA A 159 -3.16 -0.81 17.96
N GLY A 160 -3.46 -1.93 18.63
CA GLY A 160 -4.62 -2.05 19.52
C GLY A 160 -5.94 -2.42 18.84
N MET A 161 -5.97 -2.50 17.50
CA MET A 161 -7.17 -2.91 16.75
C MET A 161 -7.15 -4.41 16.45
N LEU A 162 -8.34 -5.00 16.28
CA LEU A 162 -8.45 -6.37 15.78
C LEU A 162 -8.06 -6.43 14.30
N GLN A 163 -7.62 -7.59 13.83
CA GLN A 163 -7.20 -7.77 12.43
C GLN A 163 -8.36 -7.52 11.46
N ASP A 164 -9.58 -7.88 11.83
CA ASP A 164 -10.78 -7.67 11.03
C ASP A 164 -11.48 -6.34 11.30
N ASP A 165 -10.91 -5.43 12.11
CA ASP A 165 -11.52 -4.13 12.32
C ASP A 165 -11.60 -3.33 11.00
N ILE A 166 -12.81 -2.89 10.66
CA ILE A 166 -13.09 -2.16 9.42
C ILE A 166 -12.31 -0.84 9.34
N THR A 167 -11.93 -0.24 10.46
CA THR A 167 -11.16 1.01 10.44
C THR A 167 -9.75 0.82 9.91
N ASN A 168 -9.18 -0.40 9.98
CA ASN A 168 -7.88 -0.69 9.37
C ASN A 168 -7.88 -0.47 7.86
N TYR A 169 -9.06 -0.54 7.23
CA TYR A 169 -9.19 -0.47 5.78
C TYR A 169 -8.94 0.94 5.22
N THR A 170 -8.82 1.97 6.06
CA THR A 170 -8.32 3.28 5.61
C THR A 170 -6.89 3.20 5.08
N ASN A 171 -6.12 2.21 5.55
CA ASN A 171 -4.74 1.98 5.16
C ASN A 171 -4.55 0.62 4.45
N ARG A 172 -5.64 -0.06 4.10
CA ARG A 172 -5.56 -1.26 3.24
C ARG A 172 -5.51 -0.87 1.77
N ALA A 173 -4.64 -1.55 1.05
CA ALA A 173 -4.44 -1.42 -0.39
C ALA A 173 -4.26 -2.82 -1.00
N PRO A 174 -4.35 -2.98 -2.34
CA PRO A 174 -4.19 -4.26 -3.01
C PRO A 174 -2.83 -4.93 -2.77
N TYR A 175 -1.77 -4.13 -2.58
CA TYR A 175 -0.38 -4.58 -2.41
C TYR A 175 0.34 -3.77 -1.32
N PRO A 176 1.45 -4.30 -0.75
CA PRO A 176 2.38 -3.50 0.05
C PRO A 176 2.80 -2.26 -0.74
N THR A 177 2.55 -1.07 -0.19
CA THR A 177 2.72 0.19 -0.92
C THR A 177 3.31 1.27 -0.03
N LEU A 178 4.36 1.93 -0.53
CA LEU A 178 4.92 3.14 0.04
C LEU A 178 4.45 4.34 -0.79
N HIS A 179 3.80 5.30 -0.14
CA HIS A 179 3.30 6.50 -0.78
C HIS A 179 4.22 7.68 -0.43
N LEU A 180 5.01 8.12 -1.41
CA LEU A 180 6.00 9.19 -1.26
C LEU A 180 5.33 10.53 -1.55
N LEU A 181 5.18 11.37 -0.53
CA LEU A 181 4.41 12.60 -0.57
C LEU A 181 5.29 13.80 -0.24
N ARG A 182 5.19 14.88 -1.03
CA ARG A 182 5.85 16.15 -0.68
C ARG A 182 5.15 16.83 0.48
N GLU A 183 5.90 17.18 1.51
CA GLU A 183 5.37 17.91 2.67
C GLU A 183 4.80 19.27 2.24
N ALA A 184 5.51 20.01 1.39
CA ALA A 184 5.03 21.29 0.87
C ALA A 184 3.69 21.18 0.11
N SER A 185 3.41 20.04 -0.54
CA SER A 185 2.13 19.82 -1.23
C SER A 185 1.00 19.49 -0.25
N ILE A 186 1.32 18.75 0.81
CA ILE A 186 0.38 18.51 1.92
C ILE A 186 0.06 19.81 2.63
N ASP A 187 1.05 20.63 2.97
CA ASP A 187 0.83 21.91 3.67
C ASP A 187 -0.09 22.84 2.86
N ARG A 188 0.18 23.02 1.56
CA ARG A 188 -0.70 23.79 0.67
C ARG A 188 -2.11 23.23 0.61
N ALA A 189 -2.25 21.91 0.65
CA ALA A 189 -3.55 21.28 0.66
C ALA A 189 -4.25 21.54 2.00
N VAL A 190 -3.60 21.35 3.14
CA VAL A 190 -4.14 21.63 4.48
C VAL A 190 -4.59 23.09 4.61
N GLU A 191 -3.83 24.06 4.11
CA GLU A 191 -4.21 25.48 4.11
C GLU A 191 -5.54 25.75 3.38
N SER A 192 -5.86 24.93 2.37
CA SER A 192 -7.10 25.02 1.60
C SER A 192 -8.27 24.21 2.18
N PHE A 193 -8.04 23.41 3.23
CA PHE A 193 -9.03 22.53 3.86
C PHE A 193 -9.18 22.84 5.37
N PRO A 194 -10.22 23.58 5.78
CA PRO A 194 -10.40 24.08 7.15
C PRO A 194 -10.40 23.01 8.25
N ASP A 195 -10.76 21.77 7.92
CA ASP A 195 -10.97 20.68 8.89
C ASP A 195 -10.01 19.50 8.66
N ALA A 196 -8.76 19.75 8.29
CA ALA A 196 -7.77 18.70 8.07
C ALA A 196 -7.60 17.76 9.29
N GLU A 197 -7.72 18.29 10.50
CA GLU A 197 -7.66 17.52 11.75
C GLU A 197 -8.83 16.52 11.90
N ALA A 198 -9.98 16.80 11.27
CA ALA A 198 -11.15 15.93 11.31
C ALA A 198 -11.09 14.77 10.30
N ILE A 199 -10.14 14.77 9.37
CA ILE A 199 -10.02 13.76 8.30
C ILE A 199 -9.97 12.35 8.91
N PHE A 200 -9.17 12.15 9.95
CA PHE A 200 -9.02 10.85 10.60
C PHE A 200 -10.37 10.36 11.16
N GLY A 201 -11.02 11.17 12.01
CA GLY A 201 -12.30 10.81 12.62
C GLY A 201 -13.40 10.56 11.60
N ARG A 202 -13.47 11.40 10.55
CA ARG A 202 -14.41 11.20 9.44
C ARG A 202 -14.13 9.90 8.69
N ASN A 203 -12.87 9.55 8.42
CA ASN A 203 -12.54 8.30 7.75
C ASN A 203 -12.97 7.09 8.57
N MET A 204 -12.83 7.13 9.90
CA MET A 204 -13.33 6.07 10.79
C MET A 204 -14.85 5.91 10.66
N LEU A 205 -15.60 7.02 10.68
CA LEU A 205 -17.06 6.99 10.53
C LEU A 205 -17.47 6.43 9.16
N VAL A 206 -16.84 6.89 8.08
CA VAL A 206 -17.08 6.38 6.73
C VAL A 206 -16.85 4.88 6.66
N MET A 207 -15.75 4.38 7.26
CA MET A 207 -15.47 2.95 7.27
C MET A 207 -16.48 2.15 8.10
N GLN A 208 -16.92 2.69 9.24
CA GLN A 208 -17.93 2.06 10.09
C GLN A 208 -19.31 2.00 9.40
N GLU A 209 -19.71 3.07 8.71
CA GLU A 209 -20.95 3.14 7.94
C GLU A 209 -20.91 2.21 6.71
N LEU A 210 -19.76 2.15 6.03
CA LEU A 210 -19.56 1.27 4.87
C LEU A 210 -19.61 -0.21 5.25
N GLY A 211 -18.94 -0.57 6.35
CA GLY A 211 -18.79 -1.95 6.80
C GLY A 211 -18.03 -2.85 5.80
N HIS A 212 -17.87 -4.13 6.17
CA HIS A 212 -17.16 -5.10 5.32
C HIS A 212 -17.88 -5.36 4.00
N ALA A 213 -19.21 -5.45 4.01
CA ALA A 213 -19.99 -5.70 2.80
C ALA A 213 -19.84 -4.55 1.80
N GLY A 214 -19.88 -3.29 2.28
CA GLY A 214 -19.65 -2.13 1.44
C GLY A 214 -18.23 -2.10 0.88
N TRP A 215 -17.22 -2.40 1.70
CA TRP A 215 -15.83 -2.48 1.22
C TRP A 215 -15.65 -3.56 0.14
N GLN A 216 -16.19 -4.76 0.36
CA GLN A 216 -16.13 -5.86 -0.62
C GLN A 216 -16.79 -5.47 -1.94
N ALA A 217 -17.91 -4.74 -1.89
CA ALA A 217 -18.62 -4.27 -3.07
C ALA A 217 -17.83 -3.22 -3.90
N LEU A 218 -16.79 -2.58 -3.34
CA LEU A 218 -15.91 -1.69 -4.10
C LEU A 218 -15.01 -2.45 -5.08
N ASP A 219 -14.75 -3.73 -4.81
CA ASP A 219 -13.91 -4.60 -5.65
C ASP A 219 -12.52 -3.96 -5.92
N VAL A 220 -11.81 -3.67 -4.83
CA VAL A 220 -10.51 -2.96 -4.81
C VAL A 220 -9.38 -3.83 -4.25
N GLY A 221 -9.56 -5.15 -4.26
CA GLY A 221 -8.50 -6.11 -3.88
C GLY A 221 -7.52 -6.36 -5.02
N ALA A 222 -6.45 -7.10 -4.74
CA ALA A 222 -5.59 -7.61 -5.80
C ALA A 222 -6.37 -8.59 -6.68
N SER A 223 -6.30 -8.40 -7.99
CA SER A 223 -6.91 -9.29 -8.96
C SER A 223 -6.24 -10.67 -8.88
N SER A 224 -7.07 -11.70 -8.71
CA SER A 224 -6.64 -13.08 -8.95
C SER A 224 -6.51 -13.28 -10.47
N PRO A 225 -5.66 -14.22 -10.94
CA PRO A 225 -5.61 -14.52 -12.37
C PRO A 225 -7.02 -14.95 -12.83
N ALA A 226 -7.61 -14.18 -13.74
CA ALA A 226 -8.78 -14.64 -14.46
C ALA A 226 -8.36 -15.89 -15.26
N GLU A 227 -9.04 -17.02 -15.06
CA GLU A 227 -9.05 -18.10 -16.05
C GLU A 227 -9.65 -17.53 -17.34
N GLY A 228 -8.83 -17.07 -18.29
CA GLY A 228 -9.42 -16.30 -19.39
C GLY A 228 -8.50 -15.73 -20.45
N ASP A 229 -7.51 -16.50 -20.92
CA ASP A 229 -7.15 -16.46 -22.35
C ASP A 229 -6.75 -17.86 -22.82
N ALA A 230 -7.69 -18.79 -22.74
CA ALA A 230 -7.64 -20.00 -23.55
C ALA A 230 -7.98 -19.59 -24.98
N GLY A 231 -6.98 -19.06 -25.68
CA GLY A 231 -7.06 -18.70 -27.08
C GLY A 231 -7.72 -19.82 -27.88
N PHE A 232 -8.80 -19.46 -28.58
CA PHE A 232 -9.47 -20.30 -29.55
C PHE A 232 -8.48 -20.67 -30.67
N VAL A 233 -7.81 -21.82 -30.54
CA VAL A 233 -7.05 -22.41 -31.64
C VAL A 233 -8.06 -23.05 -32.59
N ALA A 234 -8.41 -22.33 -33.65
CA ALA A 234 -9.14 -22.87 -34.77
C ALA A 234 -8.33 -24.03 -35.39
N SER A 235 -8.81 -25.26 -35.21
CA SER A 235 -8.29 -26.44 -35.90
C SER A 235 -8.58 -26.34 -37.40
N SER A 236 -7.64 -25.82 -38.17
CA SER A 236 -7.63 -25.98 -39.63
C SER A 236 -7.40 -27.45 -39.97
N ARG A 237 -8.46 -28.13 -40.43
CA ARG A 237 -8.35 -29.45 -41.05
C ARG A 237 -7.58 -29.30 -42.37
N HIS A 238 -6.44 -29.97 -42.47
CA HIS A 238 -5.87 -30.36 -43.74
C HIS A 238 -6.74 -31.48 -44.32
N GLU A 239 -7.42 -31.21 -45.43
CA GLU A 239 -7.96 -32.23 -46.30
C GLU A 239 -7.09 -32.24 -47.57
N SER A 240 -6.29 -33.30 -47.70
CA SER A 240 -5.53 -33.62 -48.90
C SER A 240 -6.38 -34.51 -49.79
N SER A 241 -6.52 -34.13 -51.05
CA SER A 241 -6.76 -35.04 -52.18
C SER A 241 -6.19 -34.40 -53.44
#